data_AF-A0A0A9YB58-F1
#
_entry.id   AF-A0A0A9YB58-F1
#
_cell.length_a   1.000
_cell.length_b   1.000
_cell.length_c   1.000
_cell.angle_alpha   90.00
_cell.angle_beta   90.00
_cell.angle_gamma   90.00
#
_symmetry.space_group_name_H-M   'P 1'
#
loop_
_entity.id
_entity.type
_entity.pdbx_description
1 polymer ?
#
loop_
_entity_poly.entity_id
_entity_poly.type
_entity_poly.pdbx_seq_one_letter_code
_entity_poly.pdbx_strand_id
1 'polypeptide(L)'
;MVVGTVKRVIMGLNRKTYEPCGFCFVEYYDHESARQAHTYVNNTILDGRTIHVDIDDVGFIVGREFGKSSKTGGQIHDDVREEYDVGRGGFSTTKLAEIYVSTHAPTASDRNSDMHP
;
A
#
# COMPACT_ATOMS: atom_id res chain seq x y z
N MET A 1 13.40 -22.40 -11.65
CA MET A 1 12.23 -22.88 -10.88
C MET A 1 10.99 -22.28 -11.52
N VAL A 2 10.04 -23.12 -11.92
CA VAL A 2 8.78 -22.69 -12.55
C VAL A 2 7.65 -23.19 -11.67
N VAL A 3 6.75 -22.28 -11.27
CA VAL A 3 5.67 -22.54 -10.30
C VAL A 3 4.38 -23.00 -10.99
N GLY A 4 4.12 -22.53 -12.21
CA GLY A 4 2.95 -22.89 -12.99
C GLY A 4 2.55 -21.83 -14.00
N THR A 5 1.53 -22.14 -14.79
CA THR A 5 1.02 -21.24 -15.84
C THR A 5 0.05 -20.23 -15.22
N VAL A 6 0.36 -18.95 -15.40
CA VAL A 6 -0.52 -17.85 -14.99
C VAL A 6 -1.69 -17.74 -15.97
N LYS A 7 -2.91 -17.72 -15.43
CA LYS A 7 -4.15 -17.53 -16.20
C LYS A 7 -4.42 -16.05 -16.44
N ARG A 8 -4.29 -15.22 -15.39
CA ARG A 8 -4.37 -13.75 -15.52
C ARG A 8 -3.73 -13.05 -14.32
N VAL A 9 -3.35 -11.79 -14.54
CA VAL A 9 -2.92 -10.86 -13.50
C VAL A 9 -3.89 -9.69 -13.46
N ILE A 10 -4.37 -9.33 -12.27
CA ILE A 10 -5.22 -8.16 -12.03
C ILE A 10 -4.45 -7.19 -11.16
N MET A 11 -4.14 -6.00 -11.69
CA MET A 11 -3.42 -4.98 -10.96
C MET A 11 -4.31 -4.34 -9.90
N GLY A 12 -3.75 -4.14 -8.70
CA GLY A 12 -4.37 -3.37 -7.64
C GLY A 12 -4.25 -1.87 -7.95
N LEU A 13 -5.39 -1.18 -7.97
CA LEU A 13 -5.50 0.23 -8.33
C LEU A 13 -5.97 1.07 -7.15
N ASN A 14 -5.61 2.34 -7.14
CA ASN A 14 -6.21 3.32 -6.25
C ASN A 14 -7.66 3.58 -6.70
N ARG A 15 -8.62 3.54 -5.77
CA ARG A 15 -10.05 3.76 -6.04
C ARG A 15 -10.38 5.14 -6.61
N LYS A 16 -9.55 6.15 -6.31
CA LYS A 16 -9.76 7.55 -6.71
C LYS A 16 -8.99 7.89 -7.99
N THR A 17 -7.71 7.53 -8.06
CA THR A 17 -6.85 7.91 -9.19
C THR A 17 -6.77 6.86 -10.29
N TYR A 18 -7.20 5.62 -10.03
CA TYR A 18 -7.06 4.47 -10.93
C TYR A 18 -5.61 4.12 -11.29
N GLU A 19 -4.64 4.61 -10.52
CA GLU A 19 -3.22 4.29 -10.69
C GLU A 19 -2.83 3.05 -9.86
N PRO A 20 -1.79 2.30 -10.25
CA PRO A 20 -1.30 1.15 -9.48
C PRO A 20 -0.96 1.54 -8.03
N CYS A 21 -1.46 0.77 -7.06
CA CYS A 21 -1.25 1.03 -5.63
C CYS A 21 -0.51 -0.10 -4.89
N GLY A 22 0.39 -0.79 -5.60
CA GLY A 22 1.40 -1.66 -4.99
C GLY A 22 0.89 -3.02 -4.49
N PHE A 23 -0.17 -3.54 -5.10
CA PHE A 23 -0.54 -4.95 -5.02
C PHE A 23 -1.12 -5.46 -6.34
N CYS A 24 -1.31 -6.77 -6.45
CA CYS A 24 -2.03 -7.39 -7.55
C CYS A 24 -2.63 -8.73 -7.10
N PHE A 25 -3.55 -9.26 -7.90
CA PHE A 25 -3.98 -10.66 -7.83
C PHE A 25 -3.38 -11.42 -8.99
N VAL A 26 -2.85 -12.61 -8.72
CA VAL A 26 -2.36 -13.54 -9.74
C VAL A 26 -3.21 -14.79 -9.68
N GLU A 27 -3.95 -15.06 -10.76
CA GLU A 27 -4.74 -16.28 -10.88
C GLU A 27 -3.96 -17.31 -11.72
N TYR A 28 -3.78 -18.50 -11.16
CA TYR A 28 -3.20 -19.65 -11.86
C TYR A 28 -4.31 -20.53 -12.45
N TYR A 29 -3.97 -21.37 -13.42
CA TYR A 29 -4.89 -22.41 -13.90
C TYR A 29 -5.11 -23.49 -12.84
N ASP A 30 -4.06 -23.85 -12.10
CA ASP A 30 -4.07 -24.94 -11.14
C ASP A 30 -3.91 -24.42 -9.71
N HIS A 31 -4.67 -25.00 -8.78
CA HIS A 31 -4.60 -24.67 -7.36
C HIS A 31 -3.24 -25.04 -6.73
N GLU A 32 -2.61 -26.11 -7.22
CA GLU A 32 -1.28 -26.51 -6.77
C GLU A 32 -0.22 -25.45 -7.13
N SER A 33 -0.32 -24.83 -8.31
CA SER A 33 0.57 -23.73 -8.70
C SER A 33 0.42 -22.51 -7.79
N ALA A 34 -0.80 -22.18 -7.36
CA ALA A 34 -1.01 -21.11 -6.38
C ALA A 34 -0.34 -21.42 -5.03
N ARG A 35 -0.41 -22.67 -4.56
CA ARG A 35 0.29 -23.11 -3.34
C ARG A 35 1.80 -23.08 -3.49
N GLN A 36 2.32 -23.52 -4.62
CA GLN A 36 3.75 -23.44 -4.93
C GLN A 36 4.21 -21.98 -5.01
N ALA A 37 3.39 -21.07 -5.56
CA ALA A 37 3.68 -19.63 -5.58
C ALA A 37 3.82 -19.09 -4.16
N HIS A 38 2.87 -19.40 -3.29
CA HIS A 38 2.96 -19.03 -1.88
C HIS A 38 4.21 -19.61 -1.21
N THR A 39 4.58 -20.87 -1.46
CA THR A 39 5.75 -21.49 -0.82
C THR A 39 7.09 -20.95 -1.32
N TYR A 40 7.22 -20.71 -2.63
CA TYR A 40 8.52 -20.42 -3.25
C TYR A 40 8.73 -18.95 -3.64
N VAL A 41 7.65 -18.18 -3.83
CA VAL A 41 7.71 -16.78 -4.27
C VAL A 41 7.47 -15.82 -3.11
N ASN A 42 6.78 -16.25 -2.05
CA ASN A 42 6.62 -15.41 -0.86
C ASN A 42 7.98 -15.05 -0.26
N ASN A 43 8.13 -13.79 0.14
CA ASN A 43 9.35 -13.19 0.68
C ASN A 43 10.55 -13.16 -0.30
N THR A 44 10.31 -13.39 -1.59
CA THR A 44 11.34 -13.15 -2.61
C THR A 44 11.42 -11.67 -3.00
N ILE A 45 12.43 -11.30 -3.78
CA ILE A 45 12.68 -9.92 -4.19
C ILE A 45 12.15 -9.71 -5.61
N LEU A 46 11.31 -8.70 -5.79
CA LEU A 46 10.86 -8.17 -7.07
C LEU A 46 11.16 -6.66 -7.13
N ASP A 47 11.86 -6.22 -8.16
CA ASP A 47 12.27 -4.81 -8.34
C ASP A 47 12.96 -4.20 -7.09
N GLY A 48 13.80 -4.99 -6.43
CA GLY A 48 14.51 -4.58 -5.22
C GLY A 48 13.66 -4.55 -3.95
N ARG A 49 12.42 -5.06 -3.99
CA ARG A 49 11.49 -5.09 -2.85
C ARG A 49 11.11 -6.51 -2.49
N THR A 50 11.08 -6.81 -1.20
CA THR A 50 10.49 -8.05 -0.70
C THR A 50 8.99 -8.04 -0.96
N ILE A 51 8.50 -9.04 -1.68
CA ILE A 51 7.06 -9.22 -1.92
C ILE A 51 6.47 -10.20 -0.93
N HIS A 52 5.23 -9.95 -0.52
CA HIS A 52 4.43 -10.88 0.26
C HIS A 52 3.35 -11.50 -0.62
N VAL A 53 3.21 -12.82 -0.53
CA VAL A 53 2.24 -13.58 -1.31
C VAL A 53 1.33 -14.33 -0.35
N ASP A 54 0.03 -14.11 -0.47
CA ASP A 54 -1.02 -14.80 0.28
C ASP A 54 -1.97 -15.53 -0.69
N ILE A 55 -2.57 -16.63 -0.22
CA ILE A 55 -3.60 -17.36 -0.96
C ILE A 55 -4.97 -16.71 -0.68
N ASP A 56 -5.70 -16.36 -1.74
CA ASP A 56 -7.07 -15.83 -1.64
C ASP A 56 -8.10 -16.96 -1.80
N ASP A 57 -8.63 -17.45 -0.68
CA ASP A 57 -9.50 -18.64 -0.62
C ASP A 57 -10.83 -18.50 -1.38
N VAL A 58 -11.31 -17.25 -1.56
CA VAL A 58 -12.58 -16.97 -2.26
C VAL A 58 -12.38 -16.63 -3.73
N GLY A 59 -11.14 -16.40 -4.16
CA GLY A 59 -10.79 -15.92 -5.49
C GLY A 59 -11.16 -14.45 -5.76
N PHE A 60 -10.86 -14.02 -6.99
CA PHE A 60 -11.08 -12.64 -7.40
C PHE A 60 -12.57 -12.32 -7.56
N ILE A 61 -12.98 -11.20 -6.96
CA ILE A 61 -14.33 -10.62 -7.08
C ILE A 61 -14.17 -9.18 -7.56
N VAL A 62 -14.97 -8.79 -8.56
CA VAL A 62 -14.96 -7.42 -9.11
C VAL A 62 -15.15 -6.39 -8.00
N GLY A 63 -14.36 -5.33 -8.03
CA GLY A 63 -14.24 -4.31 -7.00
C GLY A 63 -13.09 -4.54 -6.02
N ARG A 64 -12.54 -5.76 -5.92
CA ARG A 64 -11.37 -6.05 -5.07
C ARG A 64 -10.05 -5.56 -5.67
N GLU A 65 -10.03 -5.21 -6.95
CA GLU A 65 -8.90 -4.53 -7.59
C GLU A 65 -8.62 -3.16 -6.96
N PHE A 66 -9.60 -2.54 -6.28
CA PHE A 66 -9.41 -1.24 -5.68
C PHE A 66 -8.87 -1.30 -4.25
N GLY A 67 -7.97 -0.38 -3.94
CA GLY A 67 -7.49 -0.11 -2.59
C GLY A 67 -8.63 0.16 -1.61
N LYS A 68 -8.48 -0.31 -0.37
CA LYS A 68 -9.51 -0.25 0.68
C LYS A 68 -9.42 0.99 1.57
N SER A 69 -8.42 1.85 1.39
CA SER A 69 -8.35 3.10 2.16
C SER A 69 -9.51 4.02 1.80
N SER A 70 -10.28 4.45 2.81
CA SER A 70 -11.28 5.50 2.64
C SER A 70 -10.66 6.90 2.47
N LYS A 71 -9.48 7.12 3.04
CA LYS A 71 -8.77 8.41 3.02
C LYS A 71 -8.12 8.67 1.67
N THR A 72 -7.24 7.78 1.22
CA THR A 72 -6.40 7.97 0.03
C THR A 72 -6.93 7.22 -1.19
N GLY A 73 -7.80 6.22 -1.00
CA GLY A 73 -8.23 5.29 -2.05
C GLY A 73 -7.21 4.19 -2.36
N GLY A 74 -6.01 4.25 -1.78
CA GLY A 74 -4.95 3.25 -1.93
C GLY A 74 -5.07 2.10 -0.93
N GLN A 75 -3.95 1.44 -0.63
CA GLN A 75 -3.90 0.39 0.39
C GLN A 75 -3.98 0.97 1.80
N ILE A 76 -4.65 0.27 2.71
CA ILE A 76 -4.75 0.67 4.13
C ILE A 76 -3.35 0.67 4.78
N HIS A 77 -2.48 -0.27 4.40
CA HIS A 77 -1.13 -0.36 4.95
C HIS A 77 -0.28 0.88 4.61
N ASP A 78 -0.44 1.45 3.42
CA ASP A 78 0.29 2.66 3.01
C ASP A 78 -0.15 3.90 3.81
N ASP A 79 -1.38 3.95 4.31
CA ASP A 79 -1.89 5.08 5.11
C ASP A 79 -1.29 5.15 6.53
N VAL A 80 -0.89 3.99 7.07
CA VAL A 80 -0.35 3.85 8.44
C VAL A 80 1.19 3.76 8.46
N ARG A 81 1.83 3.71 7.28
CA ARG A 81 3.28 3.65 7.17
C ARG A 81 3.91 4.94 7.72
N GLU A 82 4.94 4.78 8.56
CA GLU A 82 5.68 5.89 9.15
C GLU A 82 6.96 6.20 8.40
N GLU A 83 7.62 5.18 7.85
CA GLU A 83 8.87 5.36 7.12
C GLU A 83 8.65 6.06 5.77
N TYR A 84 9.66 6.75 5.27
CA TYR A 84 9.67 7.29 3.91
C TYR A 84 9.98 6.16 2.90
N ASP A 85 9.17 6.04 1.85
CA ASP A 85 9.38 5.05 0.78
C ASP A 85 9.04 5.67 -0.57
N VAL A 86 10.07 5.96 -1.36
CA VAL A 86 9.96 6.57 -2.69
C VAL A 86 9.13 5.72 -3.66
N GLY A 87 9.20 4.38 -3.56
CA GLY A 87 8.42 3.46 -4.40
C GLY A 87 6.93 3.42 -4.04
N ARG A 88 6.53 4.09 -2.94
CA ARG A 88 5.15 4.19 -2.44
C ARG A 88 4.69 5.64 -2.31
N GLY A 89 5.30 6.57 -3.06
CA GLY A 89 4.90 7.99 -3.07
C GLY A 89 5.44 8.83 -1.91
N GLY A 90 6.44 8.34 -1.17
CA GLY A 90 7.10 9.06 -0.07
C GLY A 90 6.48 8.76 1.29
N PHE A 91 6.22 9.79 2.10
CA PHE A 91 5.54 9.65 3.39
C PHE A 91 4.04 9.40 3.20
N SER A 92 3.42 8.68 4.13
CA SER A 92 1.97 8.53 4.16
C SER A 92 1.28 9.89 4.37
N THR A 93 0.04 10.02 3.90
CA THR A 93 -0.75 11.25 4.09
C THR A 93 -0.90 11.60 5.57
N THR A 94 -1.06 10.60 6.43
CA THR A 94 -1.12 10.79 7.89
C THR A 94 0.20 11.38 8.41
N LYS A 95 1.33 10.82 7.98
CA LYS A 95 2.64 11.29 8.42
C LYS A 95 2.97 12.70 7.94
N LEU A 96 2.60 13.04 6.71
CA LEU A 96 2.75 14.40 6.19
C LEU A 96 1.96 15.41 7.00
N ALA A 97 0.74 15.07 7.40
CA ALA A 97 -0.08 15.93 8.26
C ALA A 97 0.57 16.12 9.65
N GLU A 98 1.08 15.06 10.26
CA GLU A 98 1.83 15.15 11.53
C GLU A 98 3.06 16.05 11.42
N ILE A 99 3.88 15.87 10.37
CA ILE A 99 5.07 16.69 10.12
C ILE A 99 4.67 18.15 9.93
N TYR A 100 3.64 18.41 9.14
CA TYR A 100 3.13 19.77 8.92
C TYR A 100 2.69 20.44 10.23
N VAL A 101 1.92 19.73 11.05
CA VAL A 101 1.51 20.23 12.38
C VAL A 101 2.71 20.48 13.27
N SER A 102 3.69 19.57 13.31
CA SER A 102 4.88 19.74 14.16
C SER A 102 5.76 20.95 13.76
N THR A 103 5.77 21.29 12.47
CA THR A 103 6.61 22.37 11.93
C THR A 103 5.92 23.74 11.99
N HIS A 104 4.59 23.77 12.01
CA HIS A 104 3.79 25.00 11.99
C HIS A 104 2.92 25.20 13.25
N ALA A 105 3.10 24.37 14.29
CA ALA A 105 2.44 24.60 15.57
C ALA A 105 2.94 25.92 16.16
N PRO A 106 2.04 26.81 16.62
CA PRO A 106 2.45 28.05 17.27
C PRO A 106 3.32 27.71 18.48
N THR A 107 4.50 28.30 18.52
CA THR A 107 5.42 28.09 19.62
C THR A 107 4.83 28.73 20.88
N ALA A 108 5.13 28.21 22.07
CA ALA A 108 4.63 28.80 23.31
C ALA A 108 4.99 30.30 23.46
N SER A 109 6.03 30.76 22.75
CA SER A 109 6.43 32.18 22.64
C SER A 109 5.46 33.05 21.84
N ASP A 110 4.71 32.50 20.88
CA ASP A 110 3.78 33.27 20.04
C ASP A 110 2.47 33.61 20.76
N ARG A 111 2.19 32.99 21.92
CA ARG A 111 0.98 33.26 22.72
C ARG A 111 1.14 34.43 23.70
N ASN A 112 2.37 34.90 23.92
CA ASN A 112 2.66 35.97 24.89
C ASN A 112 2.74 37.37 24.25
N SER A 113 2.67 37.50 22.92
CA SER A 113 2.71 38.80 22.23
C SER A 113 1.36 39.53 22.15
N ASP A 114 0.24 38.85 22.46
CA ASP A 114 -1.11 39.40 22.30
C ASP A 114 -1.73 39.93 23.61
N MET A 115 -0.94 40.02 24.70
CA MET A 115 -1.32 40.75 25.92
C MET A 115 -0.44 42.00 26.07
N HIS A 116 -0.71 43.01 25.27
CA HIS A 116 -0.41 44.39 25.66
C HIS A 116 -1.74 45.13 25.91
N PRO A 117 -1.81 45.95 26.98
CA PRO A 117 -3.05 46.51 27.54
C PRO A 117 -3.76 47.50 26.62
#